data_AF-A0A0E2H6H6-F1
#
_entry.id   AF-A0A0E2H6H6-F1
#
_cell.length_a   1.000
_cell.length_b   1.000
_cell.length_c   1.000
_cell.angle_alpha   90.00
_cell.angle_beta   90.00
_cell.angle_gamma   90.00
#
_symmetry.space_group_name_H-M   'P 1'
#
loop_
_entity.id
_entity.type
_entity.pdbx_description
1 polymer ?
#
loop_
_entity_poly.entity_id
_entity_poly.type
_entity_poly.pdbx_seq_one_letter_code
_entity_poly.pdbx_strand_id
1 'polypeptide(L)'
;MKTLLSFLIMMSLLLVGCTAAEKSKYGTDVGELPPALIMAGQNFFANTMSIDELPEDYEYMGDLTDEEANDTGLAGCKYYANKYISSFDEFYVYQECGTPIGENAAENTQRQWSYVKWVREGFERN
;
A
#
# COMPACT_ATOMS: atom_id res chain seq x y z
N MET A 1 -41.80 -21.84 -27.71
CA MET A 1 -40.57 -22.39 -27.10
C MET A 1 -39.59 -21.24 -26.98
N LYS A 2 -39.32 -20.78 -25.75
CA LYS A 2 -38.50 -19.59 -25.45
C LYS A 2 -37.07 -20.04 -25.15
N THR A 3 -36.12 -19.71 -26.02
CA THR A 3 -34.69 -19.72 -25.69
C THR A 3 -34.41 -18.50 -24.84
N LEU A 4 -34.25 -18.68 -23.53
CA LEU A 4 -33.86 -17.61 -22.61
C LEU A 4 -32.36 -17.38 -22.74
N LEU A 5 -32.04 -16.30 -23.45
CA LEU A 5 -30.71 -15.76 -23.66
C LEU A 5 -30.16 -15.22 -22.34
N SER A 6 -28.97 -15.72 -22.00
CA SER A 6 -27.94 -15.18 -21.11
C SER A 6 -28.01 -13.68 -20.85
N PHE A 7 -28.23 -13.25 -19.60
CA PHE A 7 -27.89 -11.92 -19.09
C PHE A 7 -27.77 -12.00 -17.54
N LEU A 8 -26.64 -12.50 -17.05
CA LEU A 8 -26.19 -12.23 -15.67
C LEU A 8 -24.90 -11.43 -15.81
N ILE A 9 -25.12 -10.17 -16.17
CA ILE A 9 -24.11 -9.14 -16.34
C ILE A 9 -23.65 -8.69 -14.95
N MET A 10 -22.36 -8.94 -14.71
CA MET A 10 -21.42 -7.91 -14.26
C MET A 10 -21.85 -7.17 -12.99
N MET A 11 -21.67 -7.83 -11.84
CA MET A 11 -21.43 -7.12 -10.59
C MET A 11 -20.03 -6.49 -10.72
N SER A 12 -19.98 -5.31 -11.34
CA SER A 12 -18.79 -4.48 -11.38
C SER A 12 -18.44 -4.10 -9.95
N LEU A 13 -17.59 -4.89 -9.29
CA LEU A 13 -16.72 -4.38 -8.25
C LEU A 13 -15.89 -3.28 -8.93
N LEU A 14 -16.37 -2.04 -8.82
CA LEU A 14 -15.52 -0.87 -8.91
C LEU A 14 -14.61 -0.91 -7.68
N LEU A 15 -13.65 -1.84 -7.68
CA LEU A 15 -12.38 -1.60 -7.04
C LEU A 15 -11.85 -0.39 -7.80
N VAL A 16 -12.13 0.81 -7.28
CA VAL A 16 -11.30 1.98 -7.56
C VAL A 16 -9.95 1.61 -6.95
N GLY A 17 -9.20 0.80 -7.70
CA GLY A 17 -7.82 0.49 -7.42
C GLY A 17 -7.12 1.82 -7.54
N CYS A 18 -6.66 2.32 -6.40
CA CYS A 18 -5.62 3.31 -6.30
C CYS A 18 -4.55 2.97 -7.35
N THR A 19 -4.55 3.69 -8.47
CA THR A 19 -3.58 3.47 -9.53
C THR A 19 -2.28 4.06 -9.02
N ALA A 20 -1.46 3.24 -8.37
CA ALA A 20 -0.10 3.60 -8.03
C ALA A 20 0.59 4.01 -9.35
N ALA A 21 0.80 5.31 -9.53
CA ALA A 21 1.50 5.83 -10.69
C ALA A 21 2.86 5.13 -10.78
N GLU A 22 3.24 4.68 -11.97
CA GLU A 22 4.51 4.00 -12.24
C GLU A 22 5.71 4.92 -11.97
N LYS A 23 6.08 5.11 -10.70
CA LYS A 23 7.33 5.73 -10.27
C LYS A 23 7.85 5.09 -8.98
N SER A 24 7.85 3.76 -8.91
CA SER A 24 8.74 3.09 -7.95
C SER A 24 10.17 3.15 -8.49
N LYS A 25 10.85 4.28 -8.31
CA LYS A 25 12.32 4.32 -8.39
C LYS A 25 12.90 3.64 -7.15
N TYR A 26 12.69 2.34 -7.00
CA TYR A 26 13.59 1.54 -6.18
C TYR A 26 14.77 1.19 -7.07
N GLY A 27 15.78 2.06 -7.06
CA GLY A 27 16.97 1.89 -7.88
C GLY A 27 17.82 3.16 -7.95
N THR A 28 18.87 3.18 -7.12
CA THR A 28 20.21 3.68 -7.49
C THR A 28 20.28 5.11 -8.07
N ASP A 29 19.94 6.13 -7.28
CA ASP A 29 20.54 7.46 -7.44
C ASP A 29 20.79 8.08 -6.07
N VAL A 30 22.02 8.52 -5.85
CA VAL A 30 22.51 9.09 -4.60
C VAL A 30 22.00 10.54 -4.52
N GLY A 31 20.77 10.73 -4.03
CA GLY A 31 20.29 12.08 -3.67
C GLY A 31 18.77 12.30 -3.58
N GLU A 32 17.92 11.44 -4.12
CA GLU A 32 16.45 11.54 -3.92
C GLU A 32 16.06 10.75 -2.65
N LEU A 33 15.45 11.43 -1.68
CA LEU A 33 14.84 10.72 -0.53
C LEU A 33 13.78 9.75 -1.04
N PRO A 34 13.68 8.54 -0.49
CA PRO A 34 12.63 7.60 -0.88
C PRO A 34 11.25 8.26 -0.69
N PRO A 35 10.27 7.95 -1.56
CA PRO A 35 8.93 8.52 -1.43
C PRO A 35 8.37 8.23 -0.04
N ALA A 36 7.91 9.29 0.63
CA ALA A 36 7.39 9.23 2.00
C ALA A 36 5.90 9.55 2.03
N LEU A 37 5.12 8.78 2.79
CA LEU A 37 3.77 9.19 3.19
C LEU A 37 3.87 10.19 4.35
N ILE A 38 2.93 11.16 4.40
CA ILE A 38 2.85 12.16 5.47
C ILE A 38 1.59 11.92 6.29
N MET A 39 1.68 11.11 7.33
CA MET A 39 0.54 10.82 8.21
C MET A 39 0.67 11.57 9.52
N ALA A 40 -0.37 12.31 9.91
CA ALA A 40 -0.36 13.15 11.11
C ALA A 40 0.88 14.08 11.21
N GLY A 41 1.36 14.58 10.07
CA GLY A 41 2.53 15.45 9.99
C GLY A 41 3.87 14.76 10.20
N GLN A 42 3.95 13.43 10.08
CA GLN A 42 5.18 12.64 10.23
C GLN A 42 5.48 11.86 8.94
N ASN A 43 6.76 11.69 8.63
CA ASN A 43 7.21 10.92 7.45
C ASN A 43 7.17 9.42 7.75
N PHE A 44 6.67 8.65 6.79
CA PHE A 44 6.71 7.19 6.82
C PHE A 44 7.33 6.66 5.54
N PHE A 45 8.15 5.62 5.69
CA PHE A 45 8.83 4.98 4.58
C PHE A 45 8.40 3.52 4.46
N ALA A 46 8.24 3.07 3.21
CA ALA A 46 7.88 1.70 2.91
C ALA A 46 9.01 0.74 3.33
N ASN A 47 8.63 -0.29 4.07
CA ASN A 47 9.44 -1.48 4.24
C ASN A 47 9.20 -2.39 3.01
N THR A 48 10.27 -2.91 2.42
CA THR A 48 10.20 -3.69 1.18
C THR A 48 9.60 -5.09 1.35
N MET A 49 9.37 -5.55 2.58
CA MET A 49 8.67 -6.80 2.84
C MET A 49 7.15 -6.58 2.89
N SER A 50 6.45 -7.07 1.86
CA SER A 50 4.99 -7.13 1.84
C SER A 50 4.48 -8.45 2.44
N ILE A 51 3.22 -8.46 2.88
CA ILE A 51 2.53 -9.66 3.40
C ILE A 51 1.16 -9.82 2.71
N ASP A 52 0.73 -11.06 2.51
CA ASP A 52 -0.52 -11.35 1.82
C ASP A 52 -1.74 -11.31 2.75
N GLU A 53 -1.52 -11.52 4.05
CA GLU A 53 -2.56 -11.49 5.07
C GLU A 53 -2.15 -10.54 6.20
N LEU A 54 -3.10 -9.69 6.59
CA LEU A 54 -2.92 -8.70 7.64
C LEU A 54 -2.95 -9.38 9.03
N PRO A 55 -2.08 -8.99 9.99
CA PRO A 55 -2.16 -9.50 11.35
C PRO A 55 -3.53 -9.18 12.01
N GLU A 56 -4.02 -10.07 12.88
CA GLU A 56 -5.38 -9.98 13.47
C GLU A 56 -5.63 -8.70 14.30
N ASP A 57 -4.57 -8.08 14.79
CA ASP A 57 -4.60 -6.86 15.58
C ASP A 57 -4.70 -5.58 14.74
N TYR A 58 -4.63 -5.68 13.41
CA TYR A 58 -4.80 -4.54 12.51
C TYR A 58 -6.21 -4.50 11.91
N GLU A 59 -6.72 -3.28 11.72
CA GLU A 59 -8.01 -3.05 11.07
C GLU A 59 -7.95 -1.84 10.13
N TYR A 60 -8.96 -1.75 9.26
CA TYR A 60 -9.11 -0.64 8.32
C TYR A 60 -9.33 0.67 9.09
N MET A 61 -8.51 1.68 8.80
CA MET A 61 -8.57 2.98 9.45
C MET A 61 -9.09 4.08 8.50
N GLY A 62 -8.88 3.92 7.20
CA GLY A 62 -9.27 4.92 6.21
C GLY A 62 -8.61 4.67 4.86
N ASP A 63 -8.88 5.62 3.96
CA ASP A 63 -8.20 5.72 2.66
C ASP A 63 -7.25 6.92 2.72
N LEU A 64 -6.05 6.79 2.14
CA LEU A 64 -5.06 7.86 2.11
C LEU A 64 -5.60 9.07 1.32
N THR A 65 -5.53 10.25 1.90
CA THR A 65 -5.79 11.50 1.18
C THR A 65 -4.67 11.84 0.20
N ASP A 66 -4.91 12.76 -0.74
CA ASP A 66 -3.85 13.26 -1.64
C ASP A 66 -2.68 13.88 -0.85
N GLU A 67 -2.99 14.60 0.23
CA GLU A 67 -2.01 15.25 1.12
C GLU A 67 -1.15 14.20 1.85
N GLU A 68 -1.77 13.16 2.41
CA GLU A 68 -1.07 12.06 3.08
C GLU A 68 -0.28 11.21 2.11
N ALA A 69 -0.81 11.00 0.91
CA ALA A 69 -0.15 10.28 -0.17
C ALA A 69 1.07 11.01 -0.70
N ASN A 70 1.18 12.33 -0.55
CA ASN A 70 2.39 13.10 -0.84
C ASN A 70 3.07 12.71 -2.17
N ASP A 71 2.31 12.73 -3.26
CA ASP A 71 2.75 12.38 -4.62
C ASP A 71 3.34 10.96 -4.81
N THR A 72 3.20 10.06 -3.83
CA THR A 72 3.60 8.65 -3.96
C THR A 72 2.72 7.85 -4.94
N GLY A 73 1.61 8.45 -5.39
CA GLY A 73 0.60 7.78 -6.20
C GLY A 73 -0.34 6.87 -5.40
N LEU A 74 -0.26 6.90 -4.07
CA LEU A 74 -1.08 6.06 -3.18
C LEU A 74 -2.37 6.73 -2.70
N ALA A 75 -2.76 7.85 -3.31
CA ALA A 75 -4.01 8.52 -2.98
C ALA A 75 -5.22 7.59 -3.22
N GLY A 76 -6.08 7.47 -2.21
CA GLY A 76 -7.22 6.55 -2.20
C GLY A 76 -6.88 5.10 -1.84
N CYS A 77 -5.61 4.76 -1.60
CA CYS A 77 -5.22 3.43 -1.12
C CYS A 77 -5.67 3.25 0.34
N LYS A 78 -6.09 2.03 0.69
CA LYS A 78 -6.56 1.70 2.05
C LYS A 78 -5.38 1.55 2.99
N TYR A 79 -5.48 2.13 4.20
CA TYR A 79 -4.50 1.91 5.25
C TYR A 79 -5.12 1.27 6.49
N TYR A 80 -4.28 0.49 7.17
CA TYR A 80 -4.65 -0.39 8.27
C TYR A 80 -3.68 -0.21 9.42
N ALA A 81 -4.18 0.01 10.64
CA ALA A 81 -3.34 0.21 11.82
C ALA A 81 -3.75 -0.72 12.95
N ASN A 82 -2.85 -0.90 13.92
CA ASN A 82 -3.11 -1.71 15.10
C ASN A 82 -4.24 -1.10 15.95
N LYS A 83 -5.33 -1.85 16.16
CA LYS A 83 -6.53 -1.36 16.85
C LYS A 83 -6.37 -1.20 18.36
N TYR A 84 -5.29 -1.75 18.94
CA TYR A 84 -5.05 -1.72 20.38
C TYR A 84 -4.03 -0.65 20.79
N ILE A 85 -3.32 -0.04 19.83
CA ILE A 85 -2.23 0.90 20.10
C ILE A 85 -2.60 2.25 19.47
N SER A 86 -2.55 3.31 20.28
CA SER A 86 -2.84 4.68 19.81
C SER A 86 -1.64 5.35 19.15
N SER A 87 -0.46 4.75 19.20
CA SER A 87 0.72 5.26 18.52
C SER A 87 0.70 4.87 17.05
N PHE A 88 0.90 5.87 16.20
CA PHE A 88 0.91 5.70 14.75
C PHE A 88 2.35 5.51 14.28
N ASP A 89 3.01 4.46 14.73
CA ASP A 89 4.45 4.25 14.48
C ASP A 89 4.70 3.36 13.26
N GLU A 90 3.79 2.43 13.01
CA GLU A 90 3.73 1.63 11.79
C GLU A 90 2.27 1.37 11.39
N PHE A 91 2.05 1.21 10.10
CA PHE A 91 0.76 0.80 9.54
C PHE A 91 0.99 0.02 8.24
N TYR A 92 -0.06 -0.58 7.71
CA TYR A 92 -0.02 -1.24 6.41
C TYR A 92 -0.84 -0.44 5.40
N VAL A 93 -0.38 -0.41 4.15
CA VAL A 93 -1.14 0.08 3.00
C VAL A 93 -1.38 -1.09 2.07
N TYR A 94 -2.62 -1.28 1.64
CA TYR A 94 -2.94 -2.23 0.58
C TYR A 94 -2.69 -1.55 -0.77
N GLN A 95 -1.62 -1.97 -1.45
CA GLN A 95 -1.13 -1.33 -2.66
C GLN A 95 -0.56 -2.36 -3.64
N GLU A 96 -0.42 -1.93 -4.89
CA GLU A 96 0.36 -2.67 -5.88
C GLU A 96 1.87 -2.53 -5.57
N CYS A 97 2.57 -3.66 -5.47
CA CYS A 97 4.00 -3.72 -5.23
C CYS A 97 4.66 -4.88 -6.01
N GLY A 98 5.99 -4.87 -6.07
CA GLY A 98 6.75 -5.99 -6.63
C GLY A 98 6.70 -7.24 -5.73
N THR A 99 7.21 -8.36 -6.24
CA THR A 99 7.37 -9.58 -5.46
C THR A 99 8.60 -9.46 -4.55
N PRO A 100 8.50 -9.64 -3.23
CA PRO A 100 9.68 -9.65 -2.36
C PRO A 100 10.66 -10.76 -2.79
N ILE A 101 11.93 -10.40 -3.01
CA ILE A 101 13.01 -11.34 -3.38
C ILE A 101 14.14 -11.38 -2.34
N GLY A 102 13.93 -10.76 -1.18
CA GLY A 102 14.86 -10.74 -0.05
C GLY A 102 14.43 -9.72 1.02
N GLU A 103 15.25 -9.53 2.06
CA GLU A 103 14.91 -8.67 3.20
C GLU A 103 14.75 -7.20 2.83
N ASN A 104 15.39 -6.74 1.74
CA ASN A 104 15.42 -5.33 1.35
C ASN A 104 15.17 -5.10 -0.16
N ALA A 105 14.59 -6.08 -0.86
CA ALA A 105 14.46 -6.04 -2.31
C ALA A 105 13.13 -6.63 -2.80
N ALA A 106 12.51 -5.95 -3.77
CA ALA A 106 11.36 -6.43 -4.49
C ALA A 106 11.64 -6.43 -6.01
N GLU A 107 11.23 -7.50 -6.69
CA GLU A 107 11.26 -7.59 -8.14
C GLU A 107 9.99 -6.95 -8.72
N ASN A 108 10.16 -5.99 -9.63
CA ASN A 108 9.04 -5.23 -10.20
C ASN A 108 8.53 -5.77 -11.56
N THR A 109 9.03 -6.91 -12.03
CA THR A 109 8.60 -7.54 -13.29
C THR A 109 7.16 -8.07 -13.20
N GLN A 110 6.78 -8.58 -12.03
CA GLN A 110 5.43 -9.00 -11.70
C GLN A 110 4.93 -8.19 -10.51
N ARG A 111 3.94 -7.34 -10.77
CA ARG A 111 3.25 -6.56 -9.76
C ARG A 111 2.10 -7.38 -9.15
N GLN A 112 1.86 -7.18 -7.87
CA GLN A 112 0.78 -7.82 -7.13
C GLN A 112 0.24 -6.88 -6.07
N TRP A 113 -1.03 -7.05 -5.71
CA TRP A 113 -1.63 -6.33 -4.59
C TRP A 113 -1.31 -7.05 -3.28
N SER A 114 -0.65 -6.35 -2.36
CA SER A 114 -0.21 -6.90 -1.07
C SER A 114 -0.21 -5.81 0.00
N TYR A 115 -0.08 -6.18 1.26
CA TYR A 115 0.03 -5.21 2.36
C TYR A 115 1.50 -4.83 2.55
N VAL A 116 1.82 -3.57 2.28
CA VAL A 116 3.16 -3.01 2.47
C VAL A 116 3.20 -2.28 3.81
N LYS A 117 4.17 -2.61 4.65
CA LYS A 117 4.36 -1.91 5.94
C LYS A 117 5.02 -0.55 5.70
N TRP A 118 4.47 0.49 6.29
CA TRP A 118 5.02 1.84 6.33
C TRP A 118 5.41 2.17 7.77
N VAL A 119 6.65 2.62 7.98
CA VAL A 119 7.24 2.84 9.31
C VAL A 119 7.69 4.28 9.44
N ARG A 120 7.42 4.88 10.60
CA ARG A 120 7.78 6.27 10.87
C ARG A 120 9.30 6.47 10.81
N GLU A 121 9.72 7.60 10.25
CA GLU A 121 11.10 8.08 10.34
C GLU A 121 11.61 8.05 11.79
N GLY A 122 12.81 7.49 12.00
CA GLY A 122 13.42 7.36 13.32
C GLY A 122 12.89 6.20 14.17
N PHE A 123 11.97 5.38 13.65
CA PHE A 123 11.46 4.17 14.31
C PHE A 123 11.91 2.90 13.58
N GLU A 124 13.23 2.73 13.40
CA GLU A 124 13.76 1.45 12.96
C GLU A 124 13.72 0.47 14.15
N ARG A 125 12.90 -0.58 14.04
CA ARG A 125 12.93 -1.68 15.02
C ARG A 125 14.26 -2.40 14.90
N ASN A 126 15.12 -2.26 15.92
CA ASN A 126 16.23 -3.18 16.20
C ASN A 126 15.73 -4.63 16.26
#